data_AF-A0A1G3PN92-F1
#
_entry.id   AF-A0A1G3PN92-F1
#
_cell.length_a   1.000
_cell.length_b   1.000
_cell.length_c   1.000
_cell.angle_alpha   90.00
_cell.angle_beta   90.00
_cell.angle_gamma   90.00
#
_symmetry.space_group_name_H-M   'P 1'
#
loop_
_entity.id
_entity.type
_entity.pdbx_description
1 polymer ?
#
loop_
_entity_poly.entity_id
_entity_poly.type
_entity_poly.pdbx_seq_one_letter_code
_entity_poly.pdbx_strand_id
1 'polypeptide(L)'
;MKFLEQFVATFYFWLLVGLLAASIPVIAIMVLRKKESAPASKSAPFRLGDIFKMPKFGRAKKSGGNFAEKIGEKVVSWMIEVSRTLDRVKLRELLSKITKECNRLSGEPLPDENKRIISTVLIWSNNFDIEKHVNEMTLFHNSTQIVYDSKKRDFKLMIVKNA
;
A
#
# COMPACT_ATOMS: atom_id res chain seq x y z
N MET A 1 33.16 -56.13 -20.43
CA MET A 1 33.29 -54.77 -19.85
C MET A 1 32.53 -53.70 -20.62
N LYS A 2 32.60 -53.62 -21.96
CA LYS A 2 31.92 -52.57 -22.75
C LYS A 2 30.40 -52.44 -22.54
N PHE A 3 29.69 -53.54 -22.29
CA PHE A 3 28.23 -53.52 -22.06
C PHE A 3 27.82 -52.78 -20.78
N LEU A 4 28.62 -52.91 -19.70
CA LEU A 4 28.32 -52.28 -18.42
C LEU A 4 28.51 -50.77 -18.50
N GLU A 5 29.57 -50.31 -19.16
CA GLU A 5 29.82 -48.88 -19.39
C GLU A 5 28.73 -48.25 -20.25
N GLN A 6 28.27 -48.96 -21.28
CA GLN A 6 27.21 -48.49 -22.15
C GLN A 6 25.87 -48.41 -21.42
N PHE A 7 25.55 -49.38 -20.57
CA PHE A 7 24.33 -49.36 -19.74
C PHE A 7 24.34 -48.20 -18.74
N VAL A 8 25.47 -47.99 -18.06
CA VAL A 8 25.64 -46.91 -17.08
C VAL A 8 25.54 -45.55 -17.76
N ALA A 9 26.19 -45.35 -18.91
CA ALA A 9 26.09 -44.10 -19.68
C ALA A 9 24.65 -43.83 -20.14
N THR A 10 23.93 -44.85 -20.60
CA THR A 10 22.54 -44.71 -21.03
C THR A 10 21.63 -44.37 -19.85
N PHE A 11 21.84 -44.99 -18.69
CA PHE A 11 21.10 -44.70 -17.46
C PHE A 11 21.31 -43.25 -16.99
N TYR A 12 22.55 -42.76 -16.94
CA TYR A 12 22.85 -41.38 -16.57
C TYR A 12 22.27 -40.37 -17.56
N PHE A 13 22.28 -40.68 -18.86
CA PHE A 13 21.65 -39.84 -19.88
C PHE A 13 20.15 -39.69 -19.63
N TRP A 14 19.42 -40.79 -19.40
CA TRP A 14 17.99 -40.74 -19.09
C TRP A 14 17.69 -40.08 -17.75
N LEU A 15 18.54 -40.26 -16.73
CA LEU A 15 18.43 -39.58 -15.45
C LEU A 15 18.56 -38.05 -15.61
N LEU A 16 19.54 -37.59 -16.40
CA LEU A 16 19.76 -36.18 -16.68
C LEU A 16 18.59 -35.57 -17.46
N VAL A 17 18.10 -36.27 -18.48
CA VAL A 17 16.92 -35.86 -19.27
C VAL A 17 15.67 -35.76 -18.37
N GLY A 18 15.48 -36.72 -17.46
CA GLY A 18 14.39 -36.69 -16.48
C GLY A 18 14.47 -35.48 -15.54
N LEU A 19 15.66 -35.16 -15.03
CA LEU A 19 15.89 -33.99 -14.18
C LEU A 19 15.64 -32.67 -14.93
N LEU A 20 16.09 -32.57 -16.18
CA LEU A 20 15.85 -31.40 -17.02
C LEU A 20 14.35 -31.25 -17.34
N ALA A 21 13.65 -32.33 -17.68
CA ALA A 21 12.22 -32.31 -17.96
C ALA A 21 11.39 -31.89 -16.73
N ALA A 22 11.79 -32.31 -15.52
CA ALA A 22 11.13 -31.92 -14.27
C ALA A 22 11.31 -30.42 -13.94
N SER A 23 12.35 -29.77 -14.45
CA SER A 23 12.59 -28.34 -14.23
C SER A 23 11.69 -27.42 -15.07
N ILE A 24 11.21 -27.89 -16.23
CA ILE A 24 10.36 -27.13 -17.16
C ILE A 24 9.01 -26.71 -16.53
N PRO A 25 8.23 -27.59 -15.87
CA PRO A 25 6.98 -27.19 -15.24
C PRO A 25 7.19 -26.23 -14.06
N VAL A 26 8.30 -26.33 -13.32
CA VAL A 26 8.62 -25.40 -12.23
C VAL A 26 8.90 -23.99 -12.77
N ILE A 27 9.65 -23.89 -13.87
CA ILE A 27 9.90 -22.62 -14.56
C ILE A 27 8.60 -22.07 -15.16
N ALA A 28 7.76 -22.91 -15.76
CA ALA A 28 6.46 -22.50 -16.31
C ALA A 28 5.51 -21.96 -15.22
N ILE A 29 5.44 -22.62 -14.05
CA ILE A 29 4.65 -22.14 -12.90
C ILE A 29 5.22 -20.81 -12.37
N MET A 30 6.55 -20.65 -12.31
CA MET A 30 7.16 -19.38 -11.91
C MET A 30 6.88 -18.24 -12.92
N VAL A 31 6.91 -18.52 -14.23
CA VAL A 31 6.60 -17.53 -15.27
C VAL A 31 5.11 -17.18 -15.27
N LEU A 32 4.21 -18.14 -15.02
CA LEU A 32 2.77 -17.88 -14.90
C LEU A 32 2.44 -17.05 -13.65
N ARG A 33 3.03 -17.35 -12.48
CA ARG A 33 2.90 -16.50 -11.28
C ARG A 33 3.46 -15.09 -11.47
N LYS A 34 4.52 -14.94 -12.26
CA LYS A 34 5.10 -13.63 -12.60
C LYS A 34 4.21 -12.81 -13.55
N LYS A 35 3.34 -13.46 -14.33
CA LYS A 35 2.43 -12.77 -15.27
C LYS A 35 1.17 -12.22 -14.60
N GLU A 36 0.77 -12.75 -13.45
CA GLU A 36 -0.25 -12.12 -12.58
C GLU A 36 0.28 -10.90 -11.80
N SER A 37 1.59 -10.69 -11.79
CA SER A 37 2.26 -9.59 -11.10
C SER A 37 2.92 -8.58 -12.05
N ALA A 38 2.46 -8.53 -13.31
CA ALA A 38 2.68 -7.37 -14.19
C ALA A 38 1.43 -6.47 -14.19
N PRO A 39 1.56 -5.20 -13.79
CA PRO A 39 0.43 -4.33 -13.47
C PRO A 39 -0.29 -3.88 -14.75
N ALA A 40 -1.54 -4.28 -14.89
CA ALA A 40 -2.50 -3.54 -15.70
C ALA A 40 -2.87 -2.24 -14.97
N SER A 41 -1.97 -1.26 -14.98
CA SER A 41 -2.32 0.16 -14.95
C SER A 41 -1.05 0.99 -15.21
N LYS A 42 -0.95 1.61 -16.39
CA LYS A 42 -0.15 2.84 -16.59
C LYS A 42 -0.81 4.00 -15.83
N SER A 43 -1.02 3.86 -14.54
CA SER A 43 -1.31 4.96 -13.63
C SER A 43 -0.31 4.82 -12.51
N ALA A 44 0.65 5.73 -12.46
CA ALA A 44 1.65 5.79 -11.41
C ALA A 44 0.97 5.60 -10.03
N PRO A 45 1.58 4.86 -9.09
CA PRO A 45 1.07 4.77 -7.73
C PRO A 45 0.90 6.20 -7.22
N PHE A 46 -0.34 6.56 -6.90
CA PHE A 46 -0.73 7.91 -6.50
C PHE A 46 -0.09 8.22 -5.15
N ARG A 47 1.06 8.91 -5.13
CA ARG A 47 1.73 9.27 -3.88
C ARG A 47 0.90 10.33 -3.17
N LEU A 48 0.97 10.39 -1.84
CA LEU A 48 0.38 11.52 -1.10
C LEU A 48 0.97 12.87 -1.56
N GLY A 49 2.18 12.87 -2.14
CA GLY A 49 2.78 14.00 -2.84
C GLY A 49 2.20 14.31 -4.24
N ASP A 50 1.56 13.35 -4.91
CA ASP A 50 0.90 13.53 -6.22
C ASP A 50 -0.51 14.12 -6.10
N ILE A 51 -1.11 14.11 -4.89
CA ILE A 51 -2.28 14.94 -4.56
C ILE A 51 -1.98 16.43 -4.82
N PHE A 52 -0.72 16.86 -4.61
CA PHE A 52 -0.28 18.25 -4.81
C PHE A 52 0.04 18.59 -6.28
N LYS A 53 -0.15 17.66 -7.24
CA LYS A 53 -0.09 17.90 -8.69
C LYS A 53 -1.47 17.94 -9.37
N MET A 54 -2.55 18.11 -8.60
CA MET A 54 -3.77 18.71 -9.14
C MET A 54 -3.49 20.17 -9.56
N PRO A 55 -4.24 20.74 -10.54
CA PRO A 55 -3.97 22.07 -11.08
C PRO A 55 -3.72 23.02 -9.93
N LYS A 56 -2.57 23.71 -10.01
CA LYS A 56 -2.08 24.69 -9.04
C LYS A 56 -3.24 25.26 -8.25
N PHE A 57 -3.24 25.08 -6.92
CA PHE A 57 -3.89 25.99 -6.00
C PHE A 57 -3.37 27.39 -6.33
N GLY A 58 -3.99 27.99 -7.34
CA GLY A 58 -3.73 29.31 -7.80
C GLY A 58 -4.13 30.21 -6.66
N ARG A 59 -3.20 31.07 -6.27
CA ARG A 59 -3.57 32.30 -5.58
C ARG A 59 -4.79 32.91 -6.29
N ALA A 60 -5.80 33.21 -5.48
CA ALA A 60 -6.98 34.03 -5.74
C ALA A 60 -8.18 33.36 -6.44
N LYS A 61 -9.20 33.03 -5.63
CA LYS A 61 -10.40 33.88 -5.53
C LYS A 61 -11.13 33.63 -4.21
N LYS A 62 -11.36 34.72 -3.47
CA LYS A 62 -12.19 34.77 -2.27
C LYS A 62 -13.56 34.13 -2.55
N SER A 63 -13.84 32.96 -1.99
CA SER A 63 -15.22 32.47 -1.78
C SER A 63 -15.25 31.34 -0.74
N GLY A 64 -15.69 31.66 0.48
CA GLY A 64 -16.41 30.73 1.37
C GLY A 64 -15.73 29.53 2.08
N GLY A 65 -14.43 29.26 1.93
CA GLY A 65 -13.83 27.96 2.30
C GLY A 65 -13.06 27.85 3.63
N ASN A 66 -13.46 28.46 4.75
CA ASN A 66 -12.53 28.66 5.89
C ASN A 66 -12.49 27.55 6.97
N PHE A 67 -13.41 26.58 6.95
CA PHE A 67 -13.57 25.59 8.03
C PHE A 67 -13.16 24.16 7.61
N ALA A 68 -13.65 23.69 6.47
CA ALA A 68 -13.35 22.34 5.98
C ALA A 68 -11.86 22.15 5.60
N GLU A 69 -11.21 23.21 5.11
CA GLU A 69 -9.79 23.19 4.72
C GLU A 69 -8.88 22.98 5.93
N LYS A 70 -9.09 23.75 7.01
CA LYS A 70 -8.36 23.62 8.28
C LYS A 70 -8.55 22.27 8.98
N ILE A 71 -9.68 21.61 8.71
CA ILE A 71 -10.02 20.33 9.33
C ILE A 71 -9.42 19.16 8.54
N GLY A 72 -9.48 19.21 7.20
CA GLY A 72 -8.74 18.29 6.35
C GLY A 72 -7.25 18.30 6.70
N GLU A 73 -6.69 19.48 6.93
CA GLU A 73 -5.30 19.65 7.38
C GLU A 73 -4.99 18.95 8.71
N LYS A 74 -5.88 19.03 9.71
CA LYS A 74 -5.69 18.36 11.00
C LYS A 74 -5.68 16.85 10.89
N VAL A 75 -6.66 16.29 10.17
CA VAL A 75 -6.76 14.85 9.95
C VAL A 75 -5.53 14.34 9.19
N VAL A 76 -5.12 15.06 8.13
CA VAL A 76 -3.91 14.74 7.37
C VAL A 76 -2.66 14.83 8.25
N SER A 77 -2.54 15.84 9.10
CA SER A 77 -1.42 15.97 10.04
C SER A 77 -1.31 14.75 10.97
N TRP A 78 -2.43 14.27 11.53
CA TRP A 78 -2.42 13.07 12.36
C TRP A 78 -2.13 11.81 11.57
N MET A 79 -2.62 11.68 10.33
CA MET A 79 -2.28 10.55 9.45
C MET A 79 -0.78 10.50 9.13
N ILE A 80 -0.16 11.67 8.88
CA ILE A 80 1.30 11.77 8.71
C ILE A 80 2.01 11.38 10.01
N GLU A 81 1.49 11.78 11.16
CA GLU A 81 2.08 11.39 12.45
C GLU A 81 2.00 9.87 12.70
N VAL A 82 0.87 9.24 12.34
CA VAL A 82 0.70 7.78 12.38
C VAL A 82 1.77 7.10 11.51
N SER A 83 2.02 7.59 10.30
CA SER A 83 3.01 7.02 9.37
C SER A 83 4.46 7.02 9.87
N ARG A 84 4.75 7.79 10.92
CA ARG A 84 6.11 7.98 11.49
C ARG A 84 6.24 7.46 12.92
N THR A 85 5.14 7.08 13.55
CA THR A 85 5.12 6.70 14.96
C THR A 85 5.30 5.19 15.11
N LEU A 86 6.24 4.78 15.97
CA LEU A 86 6.49 3.39 16.37
C LEU A 86 5.83 3.02 17.71
N ASP A 87 5.51 4.02 18.53
CA ASP A 87 4.90 3.81 19.84
C ASP A 87 3.43 3.40 19.70
N ARG A 88 3.13 2.18 20.15
CA ARG A 88 1.78 1.59 20.14
C ARG A 88 0.76 2.43 20.92
N VAL A 89 1.14 3.00 22.06
CA VAL A 89 0.24 3.80 22.89
C VAL A 89 -0.12 5.07 22.14
N LYS A 90 0.89 5.76 21.62
CA LYS A 90 0.71 6.98 20.81
C LYS A 90 -0.08 6.71 19.53
N LEU A 91 0.13 5.58 18.86
CA LEU A 91 -0.65 5.19 17.68
C LEU A 91 -2.14 5.02 18.00
N ARG A 92 -2.48 4.34 19.11
CA ARG A 92 -3.87 4.22 19.56
C ARG A 92 -4.50 5.58 19.83
N GLU A 93 -3.77 6.49 20.46
CA GLU A 93 -4.25 7.85 20.71
C GLU A 93 -4.50 8.63 19.42
N LEU A 94 -3.57 8.56 18.45
CA LEU A 94 -3.69 9.24 17.17
C LEU A 94 -4.88 8.71 16.36
N LEU A 95 -5.04 7.38 16.28
CA LEU A 95 -6.18 6.76 15.61
C LEU A 95 -7.50 7.13 16.29
N SER A 96 -7.53 7.16 17.63
CA SER A 96 -8.70 7.60 18.40
C SER A 96 -9.07 9.06 18.07
N LYS A 97 -8.08 9.97 17.98
CA LYS A 97 -8.29 11.37 17.58
C LYS A 97 -8.86 11.48 16.17
N ILE A 98 -8.28 10.75 15.21
CA ILE A 98 -8.75 10.71 13.82
C ILE A 98 -10.19 10.20 13.75
N THR A 99 -10.50 9.08 14.37
CA THR A 99 -11.85 8.49 14.37
C THR A 99 -12.88 9.42 15.01
N LYS A 100 -12.56 10.03 16.17
CA LYS A 100 -13.47 11.00 16.82
C LYS A 100 -13.75 12.20 15.94
N GLU A 101 -12.73 12.76 15.33
CA GLU A 101 -12.88 13.93 14.45
C GLU A 101 -13.67 13.57 13.18
N CYS A 102 -13.39 12.42 12.56
CA CYS A 102 -14.15 11.97 11.39
C CYS A 102 -15.63 11.69 11.72
N ASN A 103 -15.92 11.10 12.88
CA ASN A 103 -17.30 10.90 13.34
C ASN A 103 -18.02 12.23 13.59
N ARG A 104 -17.34 13.20 14.23
CA ARG A 104 -17.87 14.55 14.44
C ARG A 104 -18.23 15.21 13.11
N LEU A 105 -17.35 15.09 12.11
CA LEU A 105 -17.54 15.69 10.79
C LEU A 105 -18.58 14.99 9.93
N SER A 106 -18.81 13.70 10.16
CA SER A 106 -19.83 12.95 9.43
C SER A 106 -21.25 13.46 9.75
N GLY A 107 -21.44 14.10 10.91
CA GLY A 107 -22.69 14.76 11.29
C GLY A 107 -22.86 16.18 10.75
N GLU A 108 -21.83 16.76 10.13
CA GLU A 108 -21.90 18.13 9.60
C GLU A 108 -22.38 18.17 8.14
N PRO A 109 -23.07 19.25 7.72
CA PRO A 109 -23.50 19.45 6.34
C PRO A 109 -22.31 19.83 5.45
N LEU A 110 -21.46 18.85 5.15
CA LEU A 110 -20.32 18.99 4.26
C LEU A 110 -20.67 18.65 2.81
N PRO A 111 -19.95 19.20 1.82
CA PRO A 111 -20.04 18.76 0.43
C PRO A 111 -19.82 17.25 0.29
N ASP A 112 -20.47 16.62 -0.69
CA ASP A 112 -20.41 15.16 -0.89
C ASP A 112 -18.98 14.65 -1.08
N GLU A 113 -18.12 15.41 -1.73
CA GLU A 113 -16.70 15.09 -1.89
C GLU A 113 -15.99 15.00 -0.54
N ASN A 114 -16.21 15.96 0.34
CA ASN A 114 -15.60 15.97 1.67
C ASN A 114 -16.14 14.83 2.54
N LYS A 115 -17.45 14.57 2.48
CA LYS A 115 -18.06 13.41 3.18
C LYS A 115 -17.45 12.09 2.73
N ARG A 116 -17.15 11.95 1.43
CA ARG A 116 -16.48 10.75 0.89
C ARG A 116 -15.07 10.60 1.43
N ILE A 117 -14.27 11.67 1.45
CA ILE A 117 -12.92 11.67 2.02
C ILE A 117 -12.97 11.26 3.50
N ILE A 118 -13.85 11.89 4.29
CA ILE A 118 -14.01 11.60 5.72
C ILE A 118 -14.42 10.15 5.95
N SER A 119 -15.40 9.65 5.20
CA SER A 119 -15.85 8.26 5.30
C SER A 119 -14.73 7.27 4.98
N THR A 120 -13.90 7.59 3.98
CA THR A 120 -12.74 6.77 3.61
C THR A 120 -11.69 6.75 4.73
N VAL A 121 -11.38 7.92 5.30
CA VAL A 121 -10.41 8.01 6.41
C VAL A 121 -10.93 7.27 7.65
N LEU A 122 -12.24 7.35 7.93
CA LEU A 122 -12.86 6.64 9.04
C LEU A 122 -12.79 5.12 8.86
N ILE A 123 -13.03 4.61 7.65
CA ILE A 123 -12.88 3.17 7.34
C ILE A 123 -11.42 2.76 7.55
N TRP A 124 -10.48 3.56 7.06
CA TRP A 124 -9.05 3.29 7.23
C TRP A 124 -8.64 3.26 8.71
N SER A 125 -9.04 4.26 9.50
CA SER A 125 -8.64 4.34 10.91
C SER A 125 -9.20 3.19 11.74
N ASN A 126 -10.41 2.72 11.42
CA ASN A 126 -11.03 1.57 12.09
C ASN A 126 -10.39 0.22 11.70
N ASN A 127 -9.84 0.11 10.50
CA ASN A 127 -9.18 -1.11 10.01
C ASN A 127 -7.64 -1.07 10.13
N PHE A 128 -7.09 -0.03 10.77
CA PHE A 128 -5.66 0.14 10.90
C PHE A 128 -5.07 -0.91 11.85
N ASP A 129 -4.18 -1.75 11.32
CA ASP A 129 -3.46 -2.76 12.11
C ASP A 129 -2.17 -2.16 12.70
N ILE A 130 -2.23 -1.85 14.00
CA ILE A 130 -1.13 -1.25 14.76
C ILE A 130 0.07 -2.20 14.84
N GLU A 131 -0.16 -3.49 15.06
CA GLU A 131 0.93 -4.46 15.22
C GLU A 131 1.66 -4.66 13.90
N LYS A 132 0.91 -4.78 12.81
CA LYS A 132 1.49 -4.83 11.47
C LYS A 132 2.32 -3.58 11.16
N HIS A 133 1.78 -2.39 11.41
CA HIS A 133 2.49 -1.13 11.16
C HIS A 133 3.79 -1.03 11.97
N VAL A 134 3.76 -1.33 13.27
CA VAL A 134 4.96 -1.30 14.13
C VAL A 134 5.99 -2.32 13.64
N ASN A 135 5.57 -3.56 13.37
CA ASN A 135 6.46 -4.61 12.87
C ASN A 135 7.11 -4.22 11.54
N GLU A 136 6.33 -3.69 10.59
CA GLU A 136 6.84 -3.23 9.29
C GLU A 136 7.82 -2.06 9.46
N MET A 137 7.50 -1.07 10.29
CA MET A 137 8.42 0.05 10.53
C MET A 137 9.72 -0.39 11.22
N THR A 138 9.65 -1.34 12.16
CA THR A 138 10.84 -1.89 12.83
C THR A 138 11.72 -2.69 11.86
N LEU A 139 11.12 -3.50 10.98
CA LEU A 139 11.86 -4.37 10.06
C LEU A 139 12.44 -3.61 8.86
N PHE A 140 11.71 -2.64 8.33
CA PHE A 140 12.08 -2.00 7.07
C PHE A 140 12.76 -0.63 7.26
N HIS A 141 12.86 -0.11 8.48
CA HIS A 141 13.44 1.21 8.84
C HIS A 141 12.96 2.38 7.98
N ASN A 142 11.87 2.21 7.24
CA ASN A 142 11.40 3.12 6.22
C ASN A 142 10.05 3.70 6.65
N SER A 143 9.78 4.93 6.20
CA SER A 143 8.50 5.59 6.43
C SER A 143 7.41 4.88 5.63
N THR A 144 6.40 4.36 6.33
CA THR A 144 5.24 3.72 5.71
C THR A 144 4.31 4.81 5.17
N GLN A 145 4.34 5.10 3.87
CA GLN A 145 3.45 6.08 3.27
C GLN A 145 2.02 5.55 3.22
N ILE A 146 1.06 6.37 3.64
CA ILE A 146 -0.36 6.07 3.43
C ILE A 146 -0.71 6.47 1.99
N VAL A 147 -1.22 5.52 1.21
CA VAL A 147 -1.55 5.66 -0.22
C VAL A 147 -3.02 5.37 -0.41
N TYR A 148 -3.73 6.27 -1.10
CA TYR A 148 -5.13 6.06 -1.42
C TYR A 148 -5.28 5.20 -2.69
N ASP A 149 -5.97 4.07 -2.58
CA ASP A 149 -6.43 3.25 -3.69
C ASP A 149 -7.84 3.69 -4.10
N SER A 150 -7.93 4.52 -5.16
CA SER A 150 -9.20 5.04 -5.65
C SER A 150 -10.14 3.97 -6.21
N LYS A 151 -9.61 2.83 -6.68
CA LYS A 151 -10.42 1.72 -7.19
C LYS A 151 -11.09 0.95 -6.06
N LYS A 152 -10.34 0.72 -4.97
CA LYS A 152 -10.84 0.01 -3.78
C LYS A 152 -11.46 0.94 -2.73
N ARG A 153 -11.32 2.24 -2.90
CA ARG A 153 -11.76 3.29 -1.96
C ARG A 153 -11.18 3.06 -0.57
N ASP A 154 -9.90 2.73 -0.53
CA ASP A 154 -9.21 2.31 0.69
C ASP A 154 -7.83 2.96 0.78
N PHE A 155 -7.34 3.21 1.99
CA PHE A 155 -5.98 3.70 2.21
C PHE A 155 -5.08 2.53 2.59
N LYS A 156 -4.01 2.33 1.82
CA LYS A 156 -3.01 1.30 2.08
C LYS A 156 -1.73 1.91 2.60
N LEU A 157 -1.17 1.29 3.62
CA LEU A 157 0.21 1.53 4.04
C LEU A 157 1.16 0.89 3.02
N MET A 158 2.04 1.70 2.45
CA MET A 158 3.10 1.25 1.55
C MET A 158 4.46 1.63 2.13
N ILE A 159 5.35 0.66 2.28
CA ILE A 159 6.74 0.90 2.66
C ILE A 159 7.43 1.55 1.46
N VAL A 160 7.90 2.79 1.61
CA VAL A 160 8.67 3.48 0.56
C VAL A 160 10.14 3.47 0.96
N LYS A 161 10.97 2.82 0.13
CA LYS A 161 12.42 2.85 0.28
C LYS A 161 12.90 4.26 -0.06
N ASN A 162 13.42 5.01 0.92
CA ASN A 162 14.13 6.24 0.61
C ASN A 162 15.42 5.84 -0.12
N ALA A 163 15.53 6.27 -1.38
CA ALA A 163 16.73 6.12 -2.19
C ALA A 163 17.76 7.18 -1.82
#